data_AF-W7FTA8-F1
#
_entry.id   AF-W7FTA8-F1
#
_cell.length_a   1.000
_cell.length_b   1.000
_cell.length_c   1.000
_cell.angle_alpha   90.00
_cell.angle_beta   90.00
_cell.angle_gamma   90.00
#
_symmetry.space_group_name_H-M   'P 1'
#
loop_
_entity.id
_entity.type
_entity.pdbx_description
1 polymer ?
#
loop_
_entity_poly.entity_id
_entity_poly.type
_entity_poly.pdbx_seq_one_letter_code
_entity_poly.pdbx_strand_id
1 'polypeptide(L)'
;MISGNIKKYSHFALKNGRIFNFFFKTYRKVTHCYKNNFQISSILLKFPPRNKRYFSNNDSNINKLPLHWENAEDIADMLFEEYRNIDPLTLRFEQLENMIIDTVVKKNKRQLNGHCNEGVLENIQMNWLEKYNEEND
;
A
#
# COMPACT_ATOMS: atom_id res chain seq x y z
N MET A 1 56.17 7.98 -39.70
CA MET A 1 55.48 7.87 -38.40
C MET A 1 54.09 8.46 -38.56
N ILE A 2 53.03 7.68 -38.30
CA ILE A 2 51.82 8.04 -37.55
C ILE A 2 51.02 6.73 -37.43
N SER A 3 50.75 6.36 -36.19
CA SER A 3 50.10 5.13 -35.76
C SER A 3 48.59 5.29 -35.62
N GLY A 4 47.89 4.15 -35.71
CA GLY A 4 46.66 3.89 -34.95
C GLY A 4 45.40 3.90 -35.81
N ASN A 5 44.37 3.11 -35.54
CA ASN A 5 44.16 2.07 -34.53
C ASN A 5 42.96 1.26 -35.04
N ILE A 6 43.10 -0.05 -35.23
CA ILE A 6 41.96 -0.93 -35.57
C ILE A 6 41.23 -1.28 -34.28
N LYS A 7 39.95 -0.92 -34.16
CA LYS A 7 39.09 -1.41 -33.05
C LYS A 7 37.71 -1.86 -33.56
N LYS A 8 37.68 -3.17 -33.84
CA LYS A 8 36.66 -4.20 -33.53
C LYS A 8 35.19 -3.74 -33.43
N TYR A 9 34.39 -4.27 -34.35
CA TYR A 9 32.92 -4.28 -34.32
C TYR A 9 32.37 -5.15 -33.17
N SER A 10 31.30 -4.70 -32.52
CA SER A 10 30.44 -5.52 -31.67
C SER A 10 29.05 -5.64 -32.33
N HIS A 11 28.68 -6.86 -32.70
CA HIS A 11 27.32 -7.21 -33.07
C HIS A 11 26.46 -7.32 -31.81
N PHE A 12 25.35 -6.60 -31.76
CA PHE A 12 24.25 -6.89 -30.84
C PHE A 12 23.15 -7.59 -31.62
N ALA A 13 22.99 -8.88 -31.38
CA ALA A 13 21.82 -9.64 -31.76
C ALA A 13 21.46 -10.55 -30.60
N LEU A 14 20.21 -10.46 -30.12
CA LEU A 14 19.37 -11.50 -29.51
C LEU A 14 18.01 -10.83 -29.21
N LYS A 15 17.00 -11.00 -30.06
CA LYS A 15 15.97 -12.07 -30.08
C LYS A 15 14.95 -11.99 -28.92
N ASN A 16 13.69 -11.81 -29.35
CA ASN A 16 12.41 -11.95 -28.67
C ASN A 16 12.35 -12.92 -27.47
N GLY A 17 11.64 -12.52 -26.42
CA GLY A 17 11.15 -13.42 -25.37
C GLY A 17 10.11 -12.76 -24.47
N ARG A 18 8.82 -12.98 -24.75
CA ARG A 18 7.73 -12.81 -23.76
C ARG A 18 7.80 -13.99 -22.80
N ILE A 19 7.95 -13.76 -21.49
CA ILE A 19 7.53 -14.71 -20.45
C ILE A 19 7.03 -13.93 -19.22
N PHE A 20 5.71 -13.98 -19.02
CA PHE A 20 5.03 -13.73 -17.75
C PHE A 20 5.62 -14.65 -16.67
N ASN A 21 5.91 -14.13 -15.48
CA ASN A 21 6.03 -14.97 -14.29
C ASN A 21 5.67 -14.16 -13.04
N PHE A 22 4.40 -14.27 -12.67
CA PHE A 22 3.87 -14.00 -11.34
C PHE A 22 4.49 -15.04 -10.40
N PHE A 23 5.25 -14.62 -9.40
CA PHE A 23 5.68 -15.51 -8.32
C PHE A 23 5.35 -14.86 -6.98
N PHE A 24 4.21 -15.25 -6.42
CA PHE A 24 4.01 -15.18 -4.97
C PHE A 24 5.06 -16.07 -4.31
N LYS A 25 5.99 -15.48 -3.56
CA LYS A 25 6.91 -16.22 -2.69
C LYS A 25 6.47 -16.05 -1.24
N THR A 26 5.69 -17.04 -0.82
CA THR A 26 5.79 -17.77 0.47
C THR A 26 6.31 -17.00 1.68
N TYR A 27 5.40 -16.80 2.64
CA TYR A 27 5.65 -16.42 4.03
C TYR A 27 6.90 -17.13 4.59
N ARG A 28 7.89 -16.34 5.02
CA ARG A 28 9.03 -16.84 5.78
C ARG A 28 8.81 -16.48 7.24
N LYS A 29 8.63 -17.51 8.08
CA LYS A 29 8.58 -17.43 9.54
C LYS A 29 9.75 -16.60 10.07
N VAL A 30 9.44 -15.59 10.87
CA VAL A 30 10.42 -14.79 11.61
C VAL A 30 10.86 -15.58 12.84
N THR A 31 12.13 -15.97 12.89
CA THR A 31 12.77 -16.40 14.14
C THR A 31 13.53 -15.21 14.74
N HIS A 32 13.20 -14.90 15.98
CA HIS A 32 13.76 -13.85 16.82
C HIS A 32 15.28 -14.02 17.02
N CYS A 33 16.08 -13.02 16.61
CA CYS A 33 17.47 -12.87 17.07
C CYS A 33 17.80 -11.39 17.32
N TYR A 34 18.52 -11.17 18.43
CA TYR A 34 18.77 -9.92 19.13
C TYR A 34 20.17 -9.36 18.81
N LYS A 35 20.23 -8.02 18.66
CA LYS A 35 21.37 -7.08 18.73
C LYS A 35 22.67 -7.29 17.92
N ASN A 36 22.85 -6.36 16.97
CA ASN A 36 23.86 -5.28 16.94
C ASN A 36 24.94 -5.27 15.82
N ASN A 37 24.96 -4.08 15.19
CA ASN A 37 26.03 -3.34 14.54
C ASN A 37 26.62 -3.90 13.24
N PHE A 38 26.35 -3.24 12.11
CA PHE A 38 27.39 -2.62 11.27
C PHE A 38 26.74 -1.72 10.19
N GLN A 39 27.38 -0.57 9.98
CA GLN A 39 27.07 0.57 9.11
C GLN A 39 26.24 0.27 7.83
N ILE A 40 25.05 0.86 7.75
CA ILE A 40 24.37 1.07 6.47
C ILE A 40 24.92 2.37 5.88
N SER A 41 25.78 2.23 4.86
CA SER A 41 26.10 3.31 3.95
C SER A 41 24.80 3.80 3.30
N SER A 42 24.49 5.07 3.53
CA SER A 42 23.31 5.77 3.06
C SER A 42 23.28 5.83 1.53
N ILE A 43 22.71 4.81 0.89
CA ILE A 43 22.18 4.95 -0.47
C ILE A 43 20.86 5.69 -0.31
N LEU A 44 20.97 6.99 -0.55
CA LEU A 44 19.89 7.96 -0.57
C LEU A 44 18.92 7.64 -1.73
N LEU A 45 18.09 6.60 -1.56
CA LEU A 45 16.86 6.48 -2.33
C LEU A 45 15.98 7.62 -1.87
N LYS A 46 15.89 8.66 -2.71
CA LYS A 46 14.86 9.70 -2.65
C LYS A 46 13.51 9.04 -2.93
N PHE A 47 13.04 8.21 -2.01
CA PHE A 47 11.62 7.99 -1.87
C PHE A 47 11.05 9.34 -1.42
N PRO A 48 10.09 9.94 -2.14
CA PRO A 48 9.39 11.08 -1.60
C PRO A 48 8.84 10.63 -0.24
N PRO A 49 9.02 11.41 0.84
CA PRO A 49 8.39 11.08 2.11
C PRO A 49 6.91 10.86 1.81
N ARG A 50 6.38 9.66 2.10
CA ARG A 50 4.94 9.43 2.17
C ARG A 50 4.48 10.44 3.20
N ASN A 51 3.88 11.54 2.72
CA ASN A 51 3.57 12.70 3.53
C ASN A 51 2.62 12.24 4.63
N LYS A 52 3.14 11.84 5.79
CA LYS A 52 2.43 11.90 7.06
C LYS A 52 2.19 13.37 7.33
N ARG A 53 1.14 13.89 6.73
CA ARG A 53 0.51 15.13 7.16
C ARG A 53 -0.78 14.71 7.84
N TYR A 54 -0.68 14.34 9.11
CA TYR A 54 -1.79 14.51 10.02
C TYR A 54 -2.07 16.01 10.07
N PHE A 55 -2.95 16.50 9.21
CA PHE A 55 -3.60 17.78 9.46
C PHE A 55 -4.80 17.50 10.37
N SER A 56 -4.53 17.47 11.68
CA SER A 56 -5.58 17.73 12.66
C SER A 56 -5.84 19.23 12.64
N ASN A 57 -6.85 19.64 11.89
CA ASN A 57 -7.48 20.94 12.05
C ASN A 57 -8.93 20.68 12.44
N ASN A 58 -9.33 21.19 13.60
CA ASN A 58 -10.69 21.14 14.12
C ASN A 58 -11.64 22.00 13.27
N ASP A 59 -11.84 21.61 12.01
CA ASP A 59 -12.76 22.26 11.09
C ASP A 59 -13.95 21.33 10.85
N SER A 60 -15.15 21.79 11.21
CA SER A 60 -16.44 21.15 10.92
C SER A 60 -16.68 20.88 9.41
N ASN A 61 -15.78 21.34 8.54
CA ASN A 61 -15.76 21.14 7.10
C ASN A 61 -15.06 19.84 6.65
N ILE A 62 -14.43 19.05 7.56
CA ILE A 62 -13.79 17.77 7.19
C ILE A 62 -14.77 16.80 6.53
N ASN A 63 -16.03 16.79 6.97
CA ASN A 63 -17.07 15.94 6.38
C ASN A 63 -17.46 16.34 4.94
N LYS A 64 -17.02 17.50 4.45
CA LYS A 64 -17.29 17.99 3.10
C LYS A 64 -16.17 17.64 2.11
N LEU A 65 -14.96 17.36 2.59
CA LEU A 65 -13.82 17.06 1.73
C LEU A 65 -13.93 15.63 1.17
N PRO A 66 -13.56 15.42 -0.11
CA PRO A 66 -13.53 14.09 -0.69
C PRO A 66 -12.47 13.23 0.01
N LEU A 67 -12.84 12.00 0.34
CA LEU A 67 -11.94 10.99 0.89
C LEU A 67 -11.31 10.22 -0.27
N HIS A 68 -10.00 10.00 -0.22
CA HIS A 68 -9.32 9.21 -1.23
C HIS A 68 -9.23 7.74 -0.81
N TRP A 69 -9.35 6.82 -1.77
CA TRP A 69 -9.16 5.38 -1.54
C TRP A 69 -7.80 5.05 -0.91
N GLU A 70 -6.77 5.85 -1.19
CA GLU A 70 -5.41 5.70 -0.64
C GLU A 70 -5.31 6.02 0.86
N ASN A 71 -6.30 6.71 1.44
CA ASN A 71 -6.38 7.03 2.87
C ASN A 71 -6.92 5.82 3.64
N ALA A 72 -6.13 4.74 3.69
CA ALA A 72 -6.55 3.48 4.25
C ALA A 72 -6.88 3.53 5.75
N GLU A 73 -6.16 4.34 6.51
CA GLU A 73 -6.38 4.57 7.95
C GLU A 73 -7.77 5.18 8.19
N ASP A 74 -8.07 6.33 7.58
CA ASP A 74 -9.38 7.00 7.69
C ASP A 74 -10.56 6.07 7.32
N ILE A 75 -10.41 5.26 6.26
CA ILE A 75 -11.45 4.32 5.82
C ILE A 75 -11.58 3.16 6.82
N ALA A 76 -10.47 2.63 7.31
CA ALA A 76 -10.45 1.57 8.31
C ALA A 76 -11.09 2.01 9.63
N ASP A 77 -10.85 3.24 10.09
CA ASP A 77 -11.54 3.85 11.23
C ASP A 77 -13.06 3.79 11.03
N MET A 78 -13.55 4.26 9.88
CA MET A 78 -14.99 4.28 9.58
C MET A 78 -15.59 2.88 9.49
N LEU A 79 -14.86 1.92 8.93
CA LEU A 79 -15.31 0.52 8.86
C LEU A 79 -15.35 -0.12 10.24
N PHE A 80 -14.34 0.11 11.06
CA PHE A 80 -14.25 -0.45 12.40
C PHE A 80 -15.38 0.07 13.28
N GLU A 81 -15.66 1.38 13.26
CA GLU A 81 -16.78 1.95 14.03
C GLU A 81 -18.14 1.31 13.68
N GLU A 82 -18.35 0.95 12.42
CA GLU A 82 -19.60 0.36 11.95
C GLU A 82 -19.65 -1.17 12.09
N TYR A 83 -18.49 -1.84 12.03
CA TYR A 83 -18.38 -3.29 11.91
C TYR A 83 -17.32 -3.87 12.85
N ARG A 84 -17.33 -3.48 14.13
CA ARG A 84 -16.35 -3.92 15.15
C ARG A 84 -16.18 -5.44 15.27
N ASN A 85 -17.24 -6.21 14.98
CA ASN A 85 -17.28 -7.65 15.22
C ASN A 85 -16.96 -8.49 13.97
N ILE A 86 -16.55 -7.86 12.87
CA ILE A 86 -16.26 -8.56 11.62
C ILE A 86 -14.74 -8.66 11.46
N ASP A 87 -14.23 -9.89 11.34
CA ASP A 87 -12.82 -10.13 11.00
C ASP A 87 -12.57 -9.72 9.53
N PRO A 88 -11.74 -8.70 9.28
CA PRO A 88 -11.48 -8.20 7.93
C PRO A 88 -10.92 -9.26 6.98
N LEU A 89 -10.17 -10.26 7.48
CA LEU A 89 -9.57 -11.32 6.66
C LEU A 89 -10.58 -12.33 6.12
N THR A 90 -11.80 -12.36 6.68
CA THR A 90 -12.86 -13.25 6.18
C THR A 90 -13.55 -12.70 4.93
N LEU A 91 -13.37 -11.41 4.64
CA LEU A 91 -14.04 -10.72 3.54
C LEU A 91 -13.30 -10.89 2.21
N ARG A 92 -14.06 -11.16 1.14
CA ARG A 92 -13.55 -11.02 -0.24
C ARG A 92 -13.48 -9.54 -0.60
N PHE A 93 -12.57 -9.17 -1.50
CA PHE A 93 -12.40 -7.77 -1.93
C PHE A 93 -13.69 -7.14 -2.49
N GLU A 94 -14.51 -7.90 -3.22
CA GLU A 94 -15.84 -7.44 -3.67
C GLU A 94 -16.75 -7.03 -2.50
N GLN A 95 -16.72 -7.80 -1.41
CA GLN A 95 -17.54 -7.52 -0.22
C GLN A 95 -16.99 -6.32 0.54
N LEU A 96 -15.66 -6.27 0.70
CA LEU A 96 -14.97 -5.15 1.35
C LEU A 96 -15.24 -3.83 0.61
N GLU A 97 -15.13 -3.82 -0.71
CA GLU A 97 -15.43 -2.63 -1.53
C GLU A 97 -16.87 -2.15 -1.33
N ASN A 98 -17.84 -3.06 -1.38
CA ASN A 98 -19.24 -2.72 -1.14
C ASN A 98 -19.46 -2.15 0.27
N MET A 99 -18.81 -2.73 1.28
CA MET A 99 -18.88 -2.22 2.65
C MET A 99 -18.29 -0.81 2.76
N ILE A 100 -17.17 -0.53 2.09
CA ILE A 100 -16.54 0.79 2.06
C ILE A 100 -17.44 1.81 1.38
N ILE A 101 -18.03 1.48 0.23
CA ILE A 101 -18.95 2.39 -0.47
C ILE A 101 -20.16 2.69 0.41
N ASP A 102 -20.70 1.67 1.08
CA ASP A 102 -21.85 1.83 1.97
C ASP A 102 -21.52 2.69 3.19
N THR A 103 -20.38 2.49 3.84
CA THR A 103 -19.99 3.30 5.01
C THR A 103 -19.59 4.72 4.62
N VAL A 104 -18.76 4.89 3.60
CA VAL A 104 -18.21 6.20 3.25
C VAL A 104 -19.24 7.06 2.51
N VAL A 105 -19.91 6.50 1.50
CA VAL A 105 -20.85 7.27 0.66
C VAL A 105 -22.23 7.35 1.26
N LYS A 106 -22.79 6.23 1.77
CA LYS A 106 -24.18 6.25 2.27
C LYS A 106 -24.27 6.77 3.70
N LYS A 107 -23.43 6.25 4.61
CA LYS A 107 -23.50 6.65 6.04
C LYS A 107 -22.82 7.98 6.29
N ASN A 108 -21.56 8.13 5.89
CA ASN A 108 -20.77 9.33 6.14
C ASN A 108 -20.98 10.46 5.12
N LYS A 109 -21.72 10.20 4.03
CA LYS A 109 -22.02 11.16 2.95
C LYS A 109 -20.77 11.83 2.36
N ARG A 110 -19.64 11.11 2.37
CA ARG A 110 -18.37 11.56 1.80
C ARG A 110 -18.23 11.05 0.36
N GLN A 111 -17.58 11.83 -0.48
CA GLN A 111 -17.24 11.41 -1.84
C GLN A 111 -15.95 10.60 -1.80
N LEU A 112 -15.93 9.43 -2.44
CA LEU A 112 -14.72 8.62 -2.63
C LEU A 112 -14.05 8.97 -3.96
N ASN A 113 -12.81 9.43 -3.89
CA ASN A 113 -12.00 9.81 -5.05
C ASN A 113 -10.78 8.90 -5.22
N GLY A 114 -10.28 8.79 -6.45
CA GLY A 114 -9.12 7.98 -6.80
C GLY A 114 -9.49 6.62 -7.38
N HIS A 115 -8.52 5.70 -7.39
CA HIS A 115 -8.68 4.38 -8.00
C HIS A 115 -8.81 3.29 -6.95
N CYS A 116 -9.88 2.51 -7.05
CA CYS A 116 -10.02 1.26 -6.34
C CYS A 116 -9.20 0.19 -7.08
N ASN A 117 -8.24 -0.43 -6.39
CA ASN A 117 -7.48 -1.58 -6.90
C ASN A 117 -7.22 -2.55 -5.74
N GLU A 118 -6.80 -3.79 -6.07
CA GLU A 118 -6.60 -4.83 -5.05
C GLU A 118 -5.59 -4.42 -3.98
N GLY A 119 -4.49 -3.75 -4.36
CA GLY A 119 -3.47 -3.31 -3.39
C GLY A 119 -3.98 -2.24 -2.42
N VAL A 120 -4.91 -1.37 -2.85
CA VAL A 120 -5.54 -0.38 -1.97
C VAL A 120 -6.55 -1.05 -1.04
N LEU A 121 -7.36 -1.98 -1.54
CA LEU A 121 -8.29 -2.75 -0.73
C LEU A 121 -7.57 -3.61 0.30
N GLU A 122 -6.47 -4.26 -0.09
CA GLU A 122 -5.59 -4.99 0.82
C GLU A 122 -5.02 -4.06 1.89
N ASN A 123 -4.54 -2.87 1.52
CA ASN A 123 -4.02 -1.91 2.50
C ASN A 123 -5.10 -1.47 3.49
N ILE A 124 -6.34 -1.20 3.04
CA ILE A 124 -7.49 -0.91 3.92
C ILE A 124 -7.78 -2.10 4.83
N GLN A 125 -7.82 -3.32 4.29
CA GLN A 125 -8.05 -4.55 5.03
C GLN A 125 -7.01 -4.74 6.15
N MET A 126 -5.73 -4.46 5.87
CA MET A 126 -4.66 -4.58 6.87
C MET A 126 -4.76 -3.53 7.97
N ASN A 127 -5.07 -2.27 7.64
CA ASN A 127 -5.26 -1.20 8.64
C ASN A 127 -6.49 -1.49 9.52
N TRP A 128 -7.55 -2.04 8.95
CA TRP A 128 -8.73 -2.44 9.72
C TRP A 128 -8.43 -3.65 10.61
N LEU A 129 -7.67 -4.63 10.12
CA LEU A 129 -7.26 -5.79 10.90
C LEU A 129 -6.40 -5.39 12.11
N GLU A 130 -5.50 -4.42 11.95
CA GLU A 130 -4.71 -3.86 13.05
C GLU A 130 -5.61 -3.37 14.18
N LYS A 131 -6.62 -2.54 13.88
CA LYS A 131 -7.60 -2.06 14.86
C LYS A 131 -8.45 -3.17 15.47
N TYR A 132 -8.86 -4.13 14.65
CA TYR A 132 -9.63 -5.27 15.14
C TYR A 132 -8.83 -6.06 16.18
N ASN A 133 -7.54 -6.28 15.95
CA ASN A 133 -6.69 -6.98 16.92
C ASN A 133 -6.45 -6.12 18.17
N GLU A 134 -6.21 -4.82 18.03
CA GLU A 134 -6.01 -3.90 19.17
C GLU A 134 -7.20 -3.87 20.16
N GLU A 135 -8.44 -4.04 19.67
CA GLU A 135 -9.64 -4.09 20.53
C GLU A 135 -9.85 -5.47 21.18
N ASN A 136 -9.34 -6.55 20.56
CA ASN A 136 -9.53 -7.92 21.03
C ASN A 136 -8.38 -8.45 21.92
N ASP A 137 -7.26 -7.71 22.02
CA ASP A 137 -6.13 -7.97 22.91
C ASP A 137 -6.39 -7.51 24.36
#